data_AF-A0A699JX65-F1
#
_entry.id   AF-A0A699JX65-F1
#
_cell.length_a   1.000
_cell.length_b   1.000
_cell.length_c   1.000
_cell.angle_alpha   90.00
_cell.angle_beta   90.00
_cell.angle_gamma   90.00
#
_symmetry.space_group_name_H-M   'P 1'
#
loop_
_entity.id
_entity.type
_entity.pdbx_description
1 polymer ?
#
loop_
_entity_poly.entity_id
_entity_poly.type
_entity_poly.pdbx_seq_one_letter_code
_entity_poly.pdbx_strand_id
1 'polypeptide(L)'
;MAPKRTSTSAAPAMNQAAIWQLIDDRVTAALEAQAANMANADNTRRCWTHPLNSFAQPIRIEKAYKLSWVEFKKLLIKMYCPRTKVQKMEDEFYHLTVKGNDLKAYVRRFQELETLCPTMVSDSKKMIEAFIGGLPRSIEGNVIASKPQTLEEAINIS
;
A
#
# COMPACT_ATOMS: atom_id res chain seq x y z
N MET A 1 -12.08 -30.58 -64.07
CA MET A 1 -10.77 -30.24 -63.49
C MET A 1 -10.90 -28.92 -62.76
N ALA A 2 -10.76 -28.88 -61.44
CA ALA A 2 -10.84 -27.66 -60.63
C ALA A 2 -9.43 -27.28 -60.14
N PRO A 3 -9.07 -25.98 -60.07
CA PRO A 3 -7.73 -25.55 -59.73
C PRO A 3 -7.50 -25.58 -58.21
N LYS A 4 -6.45 -26.30 -57.79
CA LYS A 4 -5.93 -26.33 -56.42
C LYS A 4 -5.32 -24.96 -56.09
N ARG A 5 -5.92 -24.21 -55.16
CA ARG A 5 -5.22 -23.07 -54.51
C ARG A 5 -4.68 -23.55 -53.17
N THR A 6 -3.38 -23.81 -53.13
CA THR A 6 -2.63 -23.93 -51.88
C THR A 6 -2.25 -22.52 -51.44
N SER A 7 -3.01 -21.93 -50.52
CA SER A 7 -2.59 -20.72 -49.80
C SER A 7 -1.82 -21.16 -48.56
N THR A 8 -0.50 -21.28 -48.68
CA THR A 8 0.38 -21.33 -47.51
C THR A 8 0.55 -19.91 -46.99
N SER A 9 -0.30 -19.51 -46.06
CA SER A 9 -0.06 -18.34 -45.21
C SER A 9 0.98 -18.73 -44.17
N ALA A 10 2.25 -18.38 -44.41
CA ALA A 10 3.28 -18.44 -43.39
C ALA A 10 2.94 -17.39 -42.32
N ALA A 11 2.26 -17.82 -41.26
CA ALA A 11 2.11 -17.01 -40.06
C ALA A 11 3.52 -16.72 -39.51
N PRO A 12 3.90 -15.46 -39.28
CA PRO A 12 5.20 -15.16 -38.71
C PRO A 12 5.27 -15.82 -37.33
N ALA A 13 6.26 -16.69 -37.14
CA ALA A 13 6.52 -17.28 -35.84
C ALA A 13 6.78 -16.14 -34.86
N MET A 14 5.87 -15.92 -33.90
CA MET A 14 6.07 -14.99 -32.80
C MET A 14 7.29 -15.46 -32.01
N ASN A 15 8.43 -14.83 -32.29
CA ASN A 15 9.64 -15.07 -31.53
C ASN A 15 9.52 -14.38 -30.15
N GLN A 16 10.34 -14.83 -29.21
CA GLN A 16 10.33 -14.31 -27.84
C GLN A 16 10.54 -12.79 -27.79
N ALA A 17 11.27 -12.21 -28.76
CA ALA A 17 11.48 -10.77 -28.88
C ALA A 17 10.19 -10.02 -29.22
N ALA A 18 9.35 -10.55 -30.12
CA ALA A 18 8.05 -9.97 -30.45
C ALA A 18 7.08 -9.99 -29.25
N ILE A 19 7.15 -11.04 -28.42
CA ILE A 19 6.37 -11.13 -27.18
C ILE A 19 6.83 -10.06 -26.18
N TRP A 20 8.13 -9.89 -25.99
CA TRP A 20 8.66 -8.86 -25.09
C TRP A 20 8.35 -7.44 -25.56
N GLN A 21 8.47 -7.16 -26.86
CA GLN A 21 8.10 -5.86 -27.44
C GLN A 21 6.62 -5.55 -27.21
N LEU A 22 5.74 -6.54 -27.38
CA LEU A 22 4.30 -6.35 -27.18
C LEU A 22 3.94 -6.13 -25.70
N ILE A 23 4.72 -6.70 -24.78
CA ILE A 23 4.60 -6.41 -23.34
C ILE A 23 5.07 -4.99 -23.05
N ASP A 24 6.23 -4.58 -23.57
CA ASP A 24 6.78 -3.23 -23.37
C ASP A 24 5.86 -2.14 -23.94
N ASP A 25 5.31 -2.34 -25.13
CA ASP A 25 4.36 -1.43 -25.77
C ASP A 25 3.08 -1.28 -24.94
N ARG A 26 2.56 -2.39 -24.40
CA ARG A 26 1.35 -2.38 -23.57
C ARG A 26 1.58 -1.72 -22.22
N VAL A 27 2.73 -1.96 -21.60
CA VAL A 27 3.10 -1.31 -20.33
C VAL A 27 3.29 0.19 -20.54
N THR A 28 3.94 0.58 -21.64
CA THR A 28 4.15 1.99 -22.02
C THR A 28 2.81 2.69 -22.25
N ALA A 29 1.93 2.10 -23.06
CA ALA A 29 0.61 2.67 -23.34
C ALA A 29 -0.27 2.79 -22.09
N ALA A 30 -0.22 1.82 -21.18
CA ALA A 30 -0.96 1.88 -19.91
C ALA A 30 -0.44 3.02 -19.00
N LEU A 31 0.87 3.24 -18.98
CA LEU A 31 1.50 4.30 -18.19
C LEU A 31 1.16 5.69 -18.76
N GLU A 32 1.16 5.84 -20.08
CA GLU A 32 0.75 7.07 -20.76
C GLU A 32 -0.74 7.37 -20.55
N ALA A 33 -1.61 6.36 -20.64
CA ALA A 33 -3.04 6.49 -20.34
C ALA A 33 -3.28 6.90 -18.88
N GLN A 34 -2.53 6.33 -17.95
CA GLN A 34 -2.59 6.72 -16.54
C GLN A 34 -2.12 8.16 -16.35
N ALA A 35 -1.08 8.62 -17.06
CA ALA A 35 -0.60 10.00 -17.04
C ALA A 35 -1.61 11.01 -17.63
N ALA A 36 -2.31 10.63 -18.71
CA ALA A 36 -3.34 11.46 -19.33
C ALA A 36 -4.59 11.61 -18.45
N ASN A 37 -5.07 10.52 -17.83
CA ASN A 37 -6.19 10.55 -16.88
C ASN A 37 -5.89 11.39 -15.65
N MET A 38 -4.61 11.46 -15.31
CA MET A 38 -4.09 12.25 -14.24
C MET A 38 -4.19 13.77 -14.55
N ALA A 39 -3.93 14.23 -15.77
CA ALA A 39 -3.93 15.67 -16.11
C ALA A 39 -5.27 16.43 -15.88
N ASN A 40 -6.39 15.73 -15.69
CA ASN A 40 -7.72 16.34 -15.53
C ASN A 40 -8.13 16.66 -14.07
N ALA A 41 -7.24 16.44 -13.09
CA ALA A 41 -7.50 16.69 -11.66
C ALA A 41 -6.59 17.83 -11.14
N ASP A 42 -6.99 19.07 -11.41
CA ASP A 42 -6.08 20.21 -11.51
C ASP A 42 -5.85 21.05 -10.22
N ASN A 43 -6.18 20.56 -9.02
CA ASN A 43 -5.90 21.31 -7.79
C ASN A 43 -5.13 20.57 -6.69
N THR A 44 -4.98 19.25 -6.79
CA THR A 44 -4.24 18.46 -5.78
C THR A 44 -2.76 18.22 -6.17
N ARG A 45 -2.34 18.58 -7.39
CA ARG A 45 -1.08 18.11 -8.00
C ARG A 45 0.19 18.89 -7.71
N ARG A 46 0.13 20.14 -7.25
CA ARG A 46 1.37 20.92 -7.06
C ARG A 46 2.27 20.41 -5.93
N CYS A 47 1.75 19.58 -5.02
CA CYS A 47 2.54 18.97 -3.95
C CYS A 47 3.20 17.63 -4.37
N TRP A 48 2.68 16.96 -5.41
CA TRP A 48 3.05 15.57 -5.75
C TRP A 48 3.91 15.44 -7.01
N THR A 49 4.03 16.48 -7.84
CA THR A 49 4.88 16.47 -9.05
C THR A 49 6.34 16.84 -8.79
N HIS A 50 6.64 17.56 -7.71
CA HIS A 50 8.02 17.94 -7.36
C HIS A 50 8.92 16.77 -6.92
N PRO A 51 8.46 15.80 -6.09
CA PRO A 51 9.32 14.70 -5.66
C PRO A 51 9.65 13.72 -6.78
N LEU A 52 8.70 13.44 -7.68
CA LEU A 52 8.89 12.49 -8.78
C LEU A 52 9.87 13.03 -9.83
N ASN A 53 9.78 14.31 -10.22
CA ASN A 53 10.70 14.88 -11.22
C ASN A 53 12.08 15.20 -10.63
N SER A 54 12.18 15.57 -9.35
CA SER A 54 13.46 15.86 -8.68
C SER A 54 14.29 14.60 -8.38
N PHE A 55 13.65 13.44 -8.21
CA PHE A 55 14.33 12.15 -7.92
C PHE A 55 14.29 11.13 -9.08
N ALA A 56 13.61 11.43 -10.19
CA ALA A 56 13.82 10.71 -11.44
C ALA A 56 15.22 10.97 -12.04
N GLN A 57 15.91 12.03 -11.64
CA GLN A 57 17.27 12.33 -12.11
C GLN A 57 18.38 11.43 -11.51
N PRO A 58 18.38 11.03 -10.21
CA PRO A 58 19.45 10.17 -9.69
C PRO A 58 19.28 8.67 -9.97
N ILE A 59 18.05 8.17 -10.13
CA ILE A 59 17.83 6.78 -10.55
C ILE A 59 17.75 6.76 -12.07
N ARG A 60 18.91 6.97 -12.71
CA ARG A 60 19.07 6.64 -14.13
C ARG A 60 18.52 5.23 -14.30
N ILE A 61 17.58 5.06 -15.22
CA ILE A 61 16.86 3.83 -15.54
C ILE A 61 17.82 2.60 -15.59
N GLU A 62 19.07 2.80 -16.04
CA GLU A 62 20.16 1.80 -16.01
C GLU A 62 20.53 1.22 -14.62
N LYS A 63 20.46 2.02 -13.55
CA LYS A 63 20.71 1.55 -12.18
C LYS A 63 19.55 0.74 -11.64
N ALA A 64 18.32 1.06 -12.02
CA ALA A 64 17.13 0.32 -11.60
C ALA A 64 17.14 -1.12 -12.14
N TYR A 65 17.60 -1.33 -13.39
CA TYR A 65 17.76 -2.67 -13.98
C TYR A 65 18.87 -3.52 -13.34
N LYS A 66 19.73 -2.93 -12.49
CA LYS A 66 20.76 -3.64 -11.71
C LYS A 66 20.31 -3.95 -10.28
N LEU A 67 19.20 -3.38 -9.82
CA LEU A 67 18.68 -3.65 -8.47
C LEU A 67 17.97 -4.99 -8.46
N SER A 68 18.23 -5.79 -7.43
CA SER A 68 17.41 -6.95 -7.15
C SER A 68 15.97 -6.52 -6.86
N TRP A 69 15.00 -7.41 -7.10
CA TRP A 69 13.59 -7.16 -6.77
C TRP A 69 13.38 -6.76 -5.30
N VAL A 70 14.23 -7.24 -4.39
CA VAL A 70 14.21 -6.87 -2.96
C VAL A 70 14.64 -5.42 -2.75
N GLU A 71 15.72 -4.98 -3.39
CA GLU A 71 16.20 -3.59 -3.29
C GLU A 71 15.25 -2.62 -3.97
N PHE A 72 14.70 -3.00 -5.12
CA PHE A 72 13.68 -2.23 -5.81
C PHE A 72 12.43 -2.04 -4.93
N LYS A 73 11.91 -3.11 -4.31
CA LYS A 73 10.80 -3.03 -3.35
C LYS A 73 11.13 -2.13 -2.16
N LYS A 74 12.32 -2.26 -1.56
CA LYS A 74 12.76 -1.38 -0.47
C LYS A 74 12.79 0.09 -0.89
N LEU A 75 13.23 0.36 -2.12
CA LEU A 75 13.31 1.71 -2.65
C LEU A 75 11.92 2.31 -2.91
N LEU A 76 11.00 1.52 -3.49
CA LEU A 76 9.60 1.92 -3.63
C LEU A 76 8.95 2.19 -2.26
N ILE A 77 9.13 1.30 -1.28
CA ILE A 77 8.58 1.50 0.08
C ILE A 77 9.16 2.78 0.69
N LYS A 78 10.47 3.03 0.58
CA LYS A 78 11.10 4.26 1.10
C LYS A 78 10.54 5.53 0.45
N MET A 79 10.25 5.49 -0.85
CA MET A 79 9.74 6.64 -1.61
C MET A 79 8.26 6.91 -1.35
N TYR A 80 7.43 5.86 -1.34
CA TYR A 80 5.98 5.98 -1.28
C TYR A 80 5.40 5.80 0.12
N CYS A 81 6.16 5.20 1.05
CA CYS A 81 5.85 5.11 2.47
C CYS A 81 6.92 5.88 3.28
N PRO A 82 6.88 7.23 3.28
CA PRO A 82 7.87 8.04 3.96
C PRO A 82 7.97 7.67 5.44
N ARG A 83 9.19 7.45 5.95
CA ARG A 83 9.42 7.08 7.35
C ARG A 83 8.79 8.07 8.33
N THR A 84 8.70 9.34 7.97
CA THR A 84 8.06 10.39 8.77
C THR A 84 6.54 10.22 8.90
N LYS A 85 5.87 9.70 7.87
CA LYS A 85 4.44 9.40 7.93
C LYS A 85 4.20 8.15 8.78
N VAL A 86 5.04 7.13 8.60
CA VAL A 86 5.01 5.91 9.42
C VAL A 86 5.21 6.31 10.88
N GLN A 87 6.29 7.02 11.23
CA GLN A 87 6.55 7.48 12.59
C GLN A 87 5.38 8.23 13.23
N LYS A 88 4.71 9.12 12.50
CA LYS A 88 3.50 9.78 13.02
C LYS A 88 2.37 8.81 13.35
N MET A 89 2.19 7.78 12.54
CA MET A 89 1.22 6.72 12.81
C MET A 89 1.68 5.86 14.00
N GLU A 90 2.99 5.57 14.12
CA GLU A 90 3.56 4.85 15.26
C GLU A 90 3.32 5.63 16.57
N ASP A 91 3.66 6.93 16.57
CA ASP A 91 3.44 7.83 17.69
C ASP A 91 1.96 7.96 18.03
N GLU A 92 1.09 8.12 17.04
CA GLU A 92 -0.35 8.19 17.27
C GLU A 92 -0.90 6.90 17.90
N PHE A 93 -0.44 5.74 17.43
CA PHE A 93 -0.84 4.44 17.98
C PHE A 93 -0.47 4.31 19.46
N TYR A 94 0.77 4.64 19.85
CA TYR A 94 1.22 4.54 21.24
C TYR A 94 0.53 5.52 22.19
N HIS A 95 0.00 6.63 21.68
CA HIS A 95 -0.68 7.66 22.48
C HIS A 95 -2.20 7.67 22.24
N LEU A 96 -2.75 6.65 21.57
CA LEU A 96 -4.16 6.61 21.24
C LEU A 96 -4.97 6.31 22.51
N THR A 97 -5.83 7.25 22.89
CA THR A 97 -6.77 7.09 24.00
C THR A 97 -8.16 7.53 23.59
N VAL A 98 -9.20 6.99 24.23
CA VAL A 98 -10.57 7.46 24.03
C VAL A 98 -10.65 8.95 24.39
N LYS A 99 -11.18 9.75 23.46
CA LYS A 99 -11.40 11.19 23.65
C LYS A 99 -12.84 11.44 24.06
N GLY A 100 -13.05 11.96 25.27
CA GLY A 100 -14.39 12.13 25.84
C GLY A 100 -15.10 10.77 25.96
N ASN A 101 -16.30 10.68 25.38
CA ASN A 101 -17.11 9.44 25.39
C ASN A 101 -17.21 8.79 24.00
N ASP A 102 -16.32 9.12 23.06
CA ASP A 102 -16.38 8.62 21.69
C ASP A 102 -15.54 7.35 21.49
N LEU A 103 -16.01 6.24 22.07
CA LEU A 103 -15.38 4.93 21.90
C LEU A 103 -15.42 4.48 20.43
N LYS A 104 -16.47 4.84 19.68
CA LYS A 104 -16.62 4.46 18.27
C LYS A 104 -15.53 5.07 17.40
N ALA A 105 -15.20 6.35 17.60
CA ALA A 105 -14.09 6.99 16.90
C ALA A 105 -12.74 6.38 17.29
N TYR A 106 -12.56 6.02 18.57
CA TYR A 106 -11.36 5.32 19.03
C TYR A 106 -11.17 3.97 18.33
N VAL A 107 -12.19 3.10 18.35
CA VAL A 107 -12.15 1.77 17.71
C VAL A 107 -11.84 1.91 16.22
N ARG A 108 -12.54 2.81 15.51
CA ARG A 108 -12.28 3.08 14.10
C ARG A 108 -10.82 3.48 13.87
N ARG A 109 -10.30 4.41 14.68
CA ARG A 109 -8.93 4.91 14.52
C ARG A 109 -7.88 3.85 14.84
N PHE A 110 -8.12 3.02 15.85
CA PHE A 110 -7.25 1.91 16.21
C PHE A 110 -7.12 0.91 15.04
N GLN A 111 -8.25 0.50 14.43
CA GLN A 111 -8.27 -0.40 13.27
C GLN A 111 -7.62 0.22 12.00
N GLU A 112 -7.80 1.53 11.78
CA GLU A 112 -7.10 2.25 10.72
C GLU A 112 -5.56 2.17 10.90
N LEU A 113 -5.08 2.39 12.12
CA LEU A 113 -3.65 2.34 12.43
C LEU A 113 -3.08 0.91 12.35
N GLU A 114 -3.83 -0.08 12.79
CA GLU A 114 -3.51 -1.51 12.61
C GLU A 114 -3.27 -1.84 11.13
N THR A 115 -4.17 -1.38 10.26
CA THR A 115 -4.08 -1.60 8.81
C THR A 115 -2.90 -0.88 8.16
N LEU A 116 -2.62 0.35 8.62
CA LEU A 116 -1.57 1.20 8.04
C LEU A 116 -0.16 0.79 8.48
N CYS A 117 -0.01 0.19 9.67
CA CYS A 117 1.29 -0.21 10.23
C CYS A 117 1.29 -1.64 10.79
N PRO A 118 1.10 -2.69 9.96
CA PRO A 118 1.03 -4.09 10.43
C PRO A 118 2.31 -4.56 11.14
N THR A 119 3.45 -3.96 10.79
CA THR A 119 4.75 -4.28 11.37
C THR A 119 4.91 -3.83 12.81
N MET A 120 4.12 -2.87 13.27
CA MET A 120 4.13 -2.46 14.68
C MET A 120 3.38 -3.44 15.58
N VAL A 121 2.42 -4.15 15.01
CA VAL A 121 1.47 -4.98 15.74
C VAL A 121 1.49 -6.38 15.14
N SER A 122 2.67 -7.00 15.18
CA SER A 122 2.85 -8.38 14.70
C SER A 122 2.38 -9.43 15.71
N ASP A 123 2.03 -9.02 16.93
CA ASP A 123 1.62 -9.87 18.04
C ASP A 123 0.20 -9.48 18.47
N SER A 124 -0.75 -10.39 18.30
CA SER A 124 -2.15 -10.20 18.65
C SER A 124 -2.35 -9.89 20.13
N LYS A 125 -1.51 -10.45 21.02
CA LYS A 125 -1.61 -10.18 22.46
C LYS A 125 -1.25 -8.73 22.77
N LYS A 126 -0.17 -8.24 22.17
CA LYS A 126 0.25 -6.83 22.32
C LYS A 126 -0.76 -5.86 21.72
N MET A 127 -1.44 -6.26 20.64
CA MET A 127 -2.53 -5.50 20.06
C MET A 127 -3.67 -5.30 21.06
N ILE A 128 -4.12 -6.39 21.70
CA ILE A 128 -5.21 -6.36 22.68
C ILE A 128 -4.79 -5.53 23.90
N GLU A 129 -3.56 -5.71 24.39
CA GLU A 129 -3.03 -4.90 25.50
C GLU A 129 -2.98 -3.40 25.17
N ALA A 130 -2.52 -3.04 23.96
CA ALA A 130 -2.51 -1.66 23.49
C ALA A 130 -3.94 -1.09 23.36
N PHE A 131 -4.88 -1.90 22.85
CA PHE A 131 -6.28 -1.50 22.75
C PHE A 131 -6.89 -1.22 24.13
N ILE A 132 -6.66 -2.11 25.11
CA ILE A 132 -7.15 -1.97 26.48
C ILE A 132 -6.52 -0.73 27.15
N GLY A 133 -5.22 -0.49 26.94
CA GLY A 133 -4.51 0.66 27.52
C GLY A 133 -5.02 2.03 27.08
N GLY A 134 -5.71 2.11 25.93
CA GLY A 134 -6.35 3.34 25.45
C GLY A 134 -7.77 3.58 25.99
N LEU A 135 -8.36 2.61 26.71
CA LEU A 135 -9.73 2.71 27.21
C LEU A 135 -9.84 3.57 28.48
N PRO A 136 -11.01 4.19 28.74
CA PRO A 136 -11.30 4.82 30.01
C PRO A 136 -11.31 3.80 31.15
N ARG A 137 -10.78 4.19 32.31
CA ARG A 137 -10.74 3.35 33.53
C ARG A 137 -12.11 2.76 33.92
N SER A 138 -13.20 3.43 33.56
CA SER A 138 -14.57 2.98 33.85
C SER A 138 -14.96 1.68 33.16
N ILE A 139 -14.36 1.36 32.00
CA ILE A 139 -14.62 0.13 31.24
C ILE A 139 -13.41 -0.80 31.19
N GLU A 140 -12.19 -0.24 31.32
CA GLU A 140 -10.92 -0.97 31.27
C GLU A 140 -10.91 -2.20 32.20
N GLY A 141 -11.35 -2.04 33.45
CA GLY A 141 -11.38 -3.13 34.43
C GLY A 141 -12.27 -4.30 34.02
N ASN A 142 -13.39 -4.02 33.34
CA ASN A 142 -14.31 -5.06 32.87
C ASN A 142 -13.70 -5.83 31.70
N VAL A 143 -13.09 -5.12 30.75
CA VAL A 143 -12.43 -5.74 29.59
C VAL A 143 -11.26 -6.62 30.04
N ILE A 144 -10.45 -6.15 31.00
CA ILE A 144 -9.34 -6.94 31.57
C ILE A 144 -9.87 -8.22 32.24
N ALA A 145 -10.95 -8.13 33.01
CA ALA A 145 -11.51 -9.29 33.71
C ALA A 145 -12.03 -10.37 32.74
N SER A 146 -12.57 -9.96 31.59
CA SER A 146 -13.09 -10.87 30.55
C SER A 146 -11.99 -11.59 29.75
N LYS A 147 -10.73 -11.18 29.82
CA LYS A 147 -9.58 -11.82 29.16
C LYS A 147 -9.82 -12.12 27.66
N PRO A 148 -10.13 -11.11 26.85
CA PRO A 148 -10.39 -11.30 25.42
C PRO A 148 -9.21 -11.96 24.71
N GLN A 149 -9.50 -12.91 23.82
CA GLN A 149 -8.53 -13.60 22.97
C GLN A 149 -8.34 -12.91 21.63
N THR A 150 -9.30 -12.07 21.23
CA THR A 150 -9.30 -11.34 19.97
C THR A 150 -9.57 -9.86 20.19
N LEU A 151 -9.11 -9.01 19.25
CA LEU A 151 -9.43 -7.58 19.27
C LEU A 151 -10.96 -7.35 19.16
N GLU A 152 -11.65 -8.17 18.39
CA GLU A 152 -13.11 -8.08 18.23
C GLU A 152 -13.86 -8.37 19.53
N GLU A 153 -13.43 -9.38 20.30
CA GLU A 153 -13.95 -9.61 21.65
C GLU A 153 -13.73 -8.39 22.55
N ALA A 154 -12.51 -7.83 22.55
CA ALA A 154 -12.21 -6.65 23.35
C ALA A 154 -13.10 -5.45 22.98
N ILE A 155 -13.34 -5.23 21.68
CA ILE A 155 -14.25 -4.19 21.17
C ILE A 155 -15.69 -4.44 21.61
N ASN A 156 -16.17 -5.68 21.58
CA ASN A 156 -17.55 -6.03 21.95
C ASN A 156 -17.83 -5.90 23.46
N ILE A 157 -16.80 -6.01 24.31
CA ILE A 157 -16.90 -5.87 25.77
C ILE A 157 -16.80 -4.39 26.21
N SER A 158 -16.11 -3.57 25.40
CA SER A 158 -15.84 -2.14 25.69
C SER A 158 -17.09 -1.27 25.53
#